data_AF-A0A7Y2GCC2-F1
#
_entry.id   AF-A0A7Y2GCC2-F1
#
_cell.length_a   1.000
_cell.length_b   1.000
_cell.length_c   1.000
_cell.angle_alpha   90.00
_cell.angle_beta   90.00
_cell.angle_gamma   90.00
#
_symmetry.space_group_name_H-M   'P 1'
#
loop_
_entity.id
_entity.type
_entity.pdbx_description
1 polymer ?
#
loop_
_entity_poly.entity_id
_entity_poly.type
_entity_poly.pdbx_seq_one_letter_code
_entity_poly.pdbx_strand_id
1 'polypeptide(L)' 'MTSLHPNERQRRESKLQRELGPDLVALMRDPEVREVMVNPDGRVFVDHARTGLEKTLITVEPIHMKAALGTLAAL' A
#
# COMPACT_ATOMS: atom_id res chain seq x y z
N MET A 1 -8.04 9.71 -22.60
CA MET A 1 -7.83 8.88 -21.38
C MET A 1 -8.34 7.48 -21.72
N THR A 2 -7.42 6.55 -21.98
CA THR A 2 -7.78 5.19 -22.42
C THR A 2 -8.29 4.39 -21.21
N SER A 3 -9.57 4.06 -21.18
CA SER A 3 -10.10 3.14 -20.17
C SER A 3 -9.40 1.78 -20.31
N LEU A 4 -8.83 1.28 -19.21
CA LEU A 4 -8.24 -0.06 -19.19
C LEU A 4 -9.31 -1.11 -19.44
N HIS A 5 -8.98 -2.12 -20.25
CA HIS A 5 -9.85 -3.29 -20.33
C HIS A 5 -9.94 -3.92 -18.92
N PRO A 6 -11.13 -4.42 -18.49
CA PRO A 6 -11.33 -4.94 -17.14
C PRO A 6 -10.27 -5.96 -16.69
N ASN A 7 -9.78 -6.78 -17.62
CA ASN A 7 -8.74 -7.78 -17.38
C ASN A 7 -7.36 -7.15 -17.07
N GLU A 8 -7.03 -6.02 -17.70
CA GLU A 8 -5.77 -5.31 -17.47
C GLU A 8 -5.78 -4.63 -16.10
N ARG A 9 -6.92 -4.04 -15.72
CA ARG A 9 -7.12 -3.44 -14.39
C ARG A 9 -6.98 -4.48 -13.29
N GLN A 10 -7.67 -5.62 -13.41
CA GLN A 10 -7.58 -6.71 -12.43
C GLN A 10 -6.14 -7.23 -12.28
N ARG A 11 -5.41 -7.38 -13.40
CA ARG A 11 -4.01 -7.82 -13.37
C ARG A 11 -3.10 -6.80 -12.66
N ARG A 12 -3.33 -5.51 -12.88
CA ARG A 12 -2.57 -4.43 -12.22
C ARG A 12 -2.89 -4.35 -10.73
N GLU A 13 -4.14 -4.53 -10.33
CA GLU A 13 -4.52 -4.62 -8.91
C GLU A 13 -3.85 -5.81 -8.22
N SER A 14 -3.85 -6.99 -8.84
CA SER A 14 -3.14 -8.17 -8.29
C SER A 14 -1.62 -7.95 -8.20
N LYS A 15 -1.03 -7.22 -9.17
CA LYS A 15 0.38 -6.82 -9.10
C LYS A 15 0.63 -5.85 -7.95
N LEU A 16 -0.21 -4.83 -7.79
CA LEU A 16 -0.10 -3.85 -6.72
C LEU A 16 -0.19 -4.53 -5.34
N GLN A 17 -1.15 -5.44 -5.14
CA GLN A 17 -1.27 -6.18 -3.87
C GLN A 17 0.00 -6.98 -3.55
N ARG A 18 0.63 -7.61 -4.56
CA ARG A 18 1.90 -8.32 -4.37
C ARG A 18 3.06 -7.39 -4.04
N GLU A 19 3.12 -6.21 -4.63
CA GLU A 19 4.18 -5.22 -4.39
C GLU A 19 4.03 -4.53 -3.03
N LEU A 20 2.80 -4.28 -2.57
CA LEU A 20 2.53 -3.78 -1.22
C LEU A 20 2.84 -4.84 -0.15
N GLY A 21 2.66 -6.11 -0.48
CA GLY A 21 2.89 -7.22 0.44
C GLY A 21 1.74 -7.41 1.44
N PRO A 22 1.72 -8.55 2.14
CA PRO A 22 0.59 -8.94 2.98
C PRO A 22 0.38 -8.00 4.18
N ASP A 23 1.46 -7.48 4.78
CA ASP A 23 1.37 -6.66 5.99
C ASP A 23 0.73 -5.30 5.72
N LEU A 24 1.15 -4.60 4.67
CA LEU A 24 0.52 -3.33 4.27
C LEU A 24 -0.93 -3.54 3.83
N VAL A 25 -1.20 -4.62 3.08
CA VAL A 25 -2.57 -4.95 2.66
C VAL A 25 -3.46 -5.26 3.88
N ALA A 26 -2.92 -5.90 4.91
CA ALA A 26 -3.65 -6.13 6.16
C ALA A 26 -3.97 -4.82 6.88
N LEU A 27 -2.99 -3.92 7.02
CA LEU A 27 -3.21 -2.59 7.61
C LEU A 27 -4.28 -1.79 6.83
N MET A 28 -4.23 -1.82 5.49
CA MET A 28 -5.23 -1.14 4.65
C MET A 28 -6.63 -1.74 4.73
N ARG A 29 -6.77 -2.98 5.20
CA ARG A 29 -8.06 -3.66 5.38
C ARG A 29 -8.59 -3.54 6.81
N ASP A 30 -7.78 -3.04 7.75
CA ASP A 30 -8.20 -2.83 9.12
C ASP A 30 -9.14 -1.62 9.18
N PRO A 31 -10.42 -1.78 9.59
CA PRO A 31 -11.37 -0.68 9.65
C PRO A 31 -11.01 0.37 10.72
N GLU A 32 -10.11 0.06 11.65
CA GLU A 32 -9.63 1.02 12.64
C GLU A 32 -8.43 1.84 12.14
N VAL A 33 -7.81 1.47 11.02
CA VAL A 33 -6.71 2.22 10.41
C VAL A 33 -7.27 3.20 9.37
N ARG A 34 -7.06 4.50 9.60
CA ARG A 34 -7.50 5.57 8.69
C ARG A 34 -6.51 5.84 7.57
N GLU A 35 -5.22 5.81 7.90
CA GLU A 35 -4.14 6.10 6.97
C GLU A 35 -2.95 5.18 7.25
N VAL A 36 -2.28 4.74 6.19
CA VAL A 36 -1.02 4.00 6.25
C VAL A 36 0.03 4.83 5.52
N MET A 37 1.10 5.17 6.21
CA MET A 37 2.21 5.95 5.67
C MET A 37 3.47 5.10 5.66
N VAL A 38 4.15 5.06 4.52
CA VAL A 38 5.45 4.43 4.39
C VAL A 38 6.49 5.51 4.19
N ASN A 39 7.38 5.66 5.15
CA ASN A 39 8.45 6.64 5.08
C ASN A 39 9.52 6.24 4.05
N PRO A 40 10.35 7.19 3.58
CA PRO A 40 11.44 6.90 2.66
C PRO A 40 12.46 5.88 3.20
N ASP A 41 12.60 5.76 4.53
CA ASP A 41 13.45 4.77 5.20
C ASP A 41 12.78 3.38 5.33
N GLY A 42 11.59 3.21 4.76
CA GLY A 42 10.82 1.96 4.76
C GLY A 42 10.01 1.72 6.02
N ARG A 43 10.09 2.58 7.04
CA ARG A 43 9.30 2.42 8.26
C ARG A 43 7.83 2.78 8.01
N VAL A 44 6.93 1.99 8.60
CA VAL A 44 5.49 2.18 8.44
C VAL A 44 4.89 2.80 9.69
N PHE A 45 4.11 3.86 9.47
CA PHE A 45 3.29 4.53 10.46
C PHE A 45 1.82 4.40 10.06
N VAL A 46 0.93 4.35 11.05
CA VAL A 46 -0.52 4.33 10.81
C VAL A 46 -1.21 5.38 11.66
N ASP A 47 -2.26 6.01 11.13
CA ASP A 47 -3.23 6.74 11.94
C ASP A 47 -4.35 5.79 12.34
N HIS A 48 -4.33 5.35 13.59
CA HIS A 48 -5.29 4.39 14.13
C HIS A 48 -6.41 5.11 14.91
N ALA A 49 -7.64 4.65 14.74
CA ALA A 49 -8.84 5.37 15.15
C ALA A 49 -8.91 5.68 16.65
N ARG A 50 -8.32 4.81 17.47
CA ARG A 50 -8.31 4.89 18.93
C ARG A 50 -7.03 5.50 19.51
N THR A 51 -5.89 5.25 18.86
CA THR A 51 -4.55 5.54 19.41
C THR A 51 -3.87 6.70 18.71
N GLY A 52 -4.42 7.17 17.57
CA GLY A 52 -3.84 8.21 16.75
C GLY A 52 -2.64 7.70 15.95
N LEU A 53 -1.70 8.60 15.67
CA LEU A 53 -0.50 8.27 14.89
C LEU A 53 0.44 7.37 15.69
N GLU A 54 0.68 6.16 15.18
CA GLU A 54 1.57 5.19 15.80
C GLU A 54 2.59 4.61 14.81
N LYS A 55 3.77 4.30 15.34
CA LYS A 55 4.82 3.60 14.60
C LYS A 55 4.58 2.09 14.70
N THR A 56 4.55 1.41 13.57
CA THR A 56 4.44 -0.05 13.53
C THR A 56 5.81 -0.73 13.64
N LEU A 57 5.81 -2.06 13.79
CA LEU A 57 7.02 -2.88 13.64
C LEU A 57 7.31 -3.27 12.19
N ILE A 58 6.43 -2.90 11.26
CA ILE A 58 6.55 -3.25 9.85
C ILE A 58 7.59 -2.34 9.19
N THR A 59 8.46 -2.97 8.41
CA THR A 59 9.41 -2.30 7.53
C THR A 59 9.28 -2.85 6.13
N VAL A 60 9.29 -1.96 5.16
CA VAL A 60 9.14 -2.31 3.75
C VAL A 60 10.41 -1.91 3.02
N GLU A 61 10.91 -2.80 2.17
CA GLU A 61 12.05 -2.44 1.32
C GLU A 61 11.65 -1.31 0.35
N PRO A 62 12.44 -0.23 0.26
CA PRO A 62 12.11 0.91 -0.62
C PRO A 62 11.85 0.52 -2.08
N ILE A 63 12.47 -0.57 -2.56
CA ILE A 63 12.26 -1.08 -3.92
C ILE A 63 10.82 -1.53 -4.16
N HIS A 64 10.17 -2.14 -3.17
CA HIS A 64 8.78 -2.57 -3.27
C HIS A 64 7.83 -1.37 -3.32
N MET A 65 8.13 -0.31 -2.56
CA MET A 65 7.33 0.93 -2.62
C MET A 65 7.47 1.66 -3.94
N LYS A 66 8.69 1.72 -4.48
CA LYS A 66 8.92 2.27 -5.82
C LYS A 66 8.16 1.50 -6.90
N ALA A 67 8.16 0.17 -6.81
CA ALA A 67 7.40 -0.68 -7.74
C ALA A 67 5.89 -0.44 -7.62
N ALA A 68 5.37 -0.43 -6.38
CA ALA A 68 3.96 -0.16 -6.09
C ALA A 68 3.50 1.20 -6.62
N LEU A 69 4.29 2.26 -6.41
CA LEU A 69 4.01 3.60 -6.96
C LEU A 69 3.95 3.58 -8.50
N GLY A 70 4.84 2.85 -9.16
CA GLY A 70 4.82 2.67 -10.61
C GLY A 70 3.56 1.94 -11.10
N THR A 71 3.11 0.91 -10.38
CA THR A 71 1.85 0.23 -10.69
C THR A 71 0.63 1.12 -10.46
N LEU A 72 0.61 1.88 -9.36
CA LEU A 72 -0.47 2.82 -9.04
C LEU A 72 -0.59 3.93 -10.08
N ALA A 73 0.52 4.52 -10.51
CA ALA A 73 0.54 5.54 -11.56
C ALA A 73 0.06 5.01 -12.92
N ALA A 74 0.04 3.68 -13.10
CA ALA A 74 -0.46 3.02 -14.29
C ALA A 74 -1.89 2.48 -14.14
N LEU A 75 -2.54 2.56 -12.98
CA LEU A 75 -3.96 2.17 -12.85
C LEU A 75 -4.87 3.22 -13.49
#